data_AF-A0A8T7KB51-F1
#
_entry.id   AF-A0A8T7KB51-F1
#
_cell.length_a   1.000
_cell.length_b   1.000
_cell.length_c   1.000
_cell.angle_alpha   90.00
_cell.angle_beta   90.00
_cell.angle_gamma   90.00
#
_symmetry.space_group_name_H-M   'P 1'
#
loop_
_entity.id
_entity.type
_entity.pdbx_description
1 polymer ?
#
loop_
_entity_poly.entity_id
_entity_poly.type
_entity_poly.pdbx_seq_one_letter_code
_entity_poly.pdbx_strand_id
1 'polypeptide(L)' 'MADLDKAVEDIDRGDAWNEGDEVVRIEVKKPLDKVIPVRLPADKWEQIREEAKELGIGPTTLARMWILERLRSRVKV' A
#
# COMPACT_ATOMS: atom_id res chain seq x y z
N MET A 1 2.01 -24.18 -20.41
CA MET A 1 0.66 -23.85 -19.94
C MET A 1 0.20 -24.86 -18.90
N ALA A 2 0.18 -26.16 -19.22
CA ALA A 2 -0.17 -27.22 -18.26
C ALA A 2 0.59 -27.19 -16.90
N ASP A 3 1.89 -26.88 -16.89
CA ASP A 3 2.65 -26.78 -15.63
C ASP A 3 2.26 -25.58 -14.75
N LEU A 4 1.82 -24.48 -15.38
CA LEU A 4 1.36 -23.29 -14.65
C LEU A 4 -0.03 -23.52 -14.08
N ASP A 5 -0.91 -24.14 -14.86
CA ASP A 5 -2.28 -24.47 -14.43
C ASP A 5 -2.26 -25.40 -13.22
N LYS A 6 -1.36 -26.41 -13.24
CA LYS A 6 -1.15 -27.32 -12.11
C LYS A 6 -0.65 -26.60 -10.86
N ALA A 7 0.32 -25.70 -11.00
CA ALA A 7 0.84 -24.94 -9.87
C ALA A 7 -0.23 -24.03 -9.22
N VAL A 8 -1.14 -23.47 -10.03
CA VAL A 8 -2.29 -22.69 -9.53
C VAL A 8 -3.26 -23.58 -8.74
N GLU A 9 -3.60 -24.77 -9.24
CA GLU A 9 -4.46 -25.73 -8.52
C GLU A 9 -3.83 -26.19 -7.19
N ASP A 10 -2.52 -26.39 -7.14
CA ASP A 10 -1.81 -26.77 -5.92
C ASP A 10 -1.85 -25.63 -4.88
N ILE A 11 -1.78 -24.37 -5.31
CA ILE A 11 -1.96 -23.19 -4.43
C ILE A 11 -3.38 -23.13 -3.87
N ASP A 12 -4.39 -23.28 -4.72
CA ASP A 12 -5.80 -23.20 -4.31
C ASP A 12 -6.19 -24.30 -3.32
N ARG A 13 -5.57 -25.49 -3.43
CA ARG A 13 -5.75 -26.60 -2.49
C ARG A 13 -4.93 -26.45 -1.20
N GLY A 14 -3.98 -25.52 -1.16
CA GLY A 14 -3.08 -25.31 -0.03
C GLY A 14 -1.91 -26.30 0.03
N ASP A 15 -1.68 -27.07 -1.04
CA ASP A 15 -0.62 -28.08 -1.17
C ASP A 15 0.63 -27.54 -1.89
N ALA A 16 0.71 -26.22 -2.09
CA ALA A 16 1.81 -25.59 -2.83
C ALA A 16 3.16 -25.56 -2.09
N TRP A 17 3.18 -25.82 -0.79
CA TRP A 17 4.37 -25.68 0.06
C TRP A 17 4.79 -27.04 0.62
N ASN A 18 6.08 -27.37 0.50
CA ASN A 18 6.68 -28.54 1.11
C ASN A 18 7.34 -28.19 2.45
N GLU A 19 7.42 -29.16 3.36
CA GLU A 19 8.08 -28.97 4.67
C GLU A 19 9.57 -28.55 4.56
N GLY A 20 10.22 -28.88 3.44
CA GLY A 20 11.62 -28.53 3.16
C GLY A 20 11.83 -27.19 2.45
N ASP A 21 10.76 -26.46 2.12
CA ASP A 21 10.87 -25.19 1.42
C ASP A 21 11.53 -24.13 2.31
N GLU A 22 12.39 -23.30 1.70
CA GLU A 22 13.09 -22.23 2.43
C GLU A 22 12.10 -21.17 2.91
N VAL A 23 12.03 -20.97 4.23
CA VAL A 23 11.21 -19.91 4.82
C VAL A 23 11.87 -18.55 4.59
N VAL A 24 11.37 -17.82 3.59
CA VAL A 24 11.79 -16.44 3.34
C VAL A 24 11.16 -15.49 4.37
N ARG A 25 11.99 -14.88 5.22
CA ARG A 25 11.53 -13.85 6.16
C ARG A 25 11.38 -12.51 5.44
N ILE A 26 10.15 -12.02 5.36
CA ILE A 26 9.84 -10.72 4.76
C ILE A 26 9.59 -9.71 5.89
N GLU A 27 10.35 -8.63 5.93
CA GLU A 27 10.06 -7.50 6.83
C GLU A 27 8.93 -6.66 6.24
N VAL A 28 7.73 -6.85 6.76
CA VAL A 28 6.58 -5.98 6.46
C VAL A 28 6.58 -4.78 7.39
N LYS A 29 6.36 -3.57 6.84
CA LYS A 29 6.15 -2.39 7.68
C LYS A 29 4.90 -2.60 8.53
N LYS A 30 5.02 -2.25 9.82
CA LYS A 30 3.85 -2.26 10.72
C LYS A 30 2.71 -1.43 10.11
N PRO A 31 1.46 -1.91 10.19
CA PRO A 31 0.30 -1.13 9.77
C PRO A 31 0.29 0.24 10.46
N LEU A 32 -0.21 1.26 9.77
CA LEU A 32 -0.44 2.56 10.38
C LEU A 32 -1.48 2.42 11.49
N ASP A 33 -1.17 2.99 12.65
CA ASP A 33 -1.83 2.74 13.93
C ASP A 33 -2.87 3.80 14.31
N LYS A 34 -3.00 4.88 13.51
CA LYS A 34 -3.94 5.98 13.73
C LYS A 34 -4.70 6.34 12.45
N VAL A 35 -5.99 6.66 12.62
CA VAL A 35 -6.89 7.14 11.56
C VAL A 35 -7.32 8.56 11.89
N ILE A 36 -7.28 9.45 10.89
CA ILE A 36 -7.75 10.84 11.02
C ILE A 36 -8.94 11.02 10.07
N PRO A 37 -10.19 11.08 10.56
CA PRO A 37 -11.33 11.40 9.72
C PRO A 37 -11.34 12.91 9.39
N VAL A 38 -11.23 13.25 8.11
CA VAL A 38 -11.22 14.64 7.62
C VAL A 38 -12.35 14.82 6.60
N ARG A 39 -13.18 15.85 6.79
CA ARG A 39 -14.15 16.27 5.77
C ARG A 39 -13.48 17.24 4.81
N LEU A 40 -13.53 16.94 3.52
CA LEU A 40 -13.02 17.79 2.46
C LEU A 40 -14.16 18.19 1.52
N PRO A 41 -14.11 19.42 0.97
CA PRO A 41 -14.92 19.77 -0.19
C PRO A 41 -14.70 18.78 -1.33
N ALA A 42 -15.76 18.49 -2.10
CA ALA A 42 -15.70 17.47 -3.16
C ALA A 42 -14.72 17.86 -4.29
N ASP A 43 -14.64 19.14 -4.62
CA ASP A 43 -13.71 19.70 -5.61
C ASP A 43 -12.25 19.51 -5.18
N LYS A 44 -11.95 19.73 -3.89
CA LYS A 44 -10.61 19.52 -3.34
C LYS A 44 -10.22 18.06 -3.28
N TRP A 45 -11.18 17.18 -2.99
CA TRP A 45 -10.95 15.75 -3.05
C TRP A 45 -10.64 15.28 -4.48
N GLU A 46 -11.31 15.85 -5.50
CA GLU A 46 -11.02 15.52 -6.90
C GLU A 46 -9.61 15.98 -7.32
N GLN A 47 -9.22 17.20 -6.94
CA GLN A 47 -7.87 17.71 -7.22
C GLN A 47 -6.78 16.77 -6.67
N ILE A 48 -6.96 16.25 -5.45
CA ILE A 48 -6.04 15.28 -4.84
C ILE A 48 -6.01 13.97 -5.63
N ARG A 49 -7.15 13.51 -6.15
CA ARG A 49 -7.23 12.28 -6.95
C ARG A 49 -6.50 12.42 -8.28
N GLU A 50 -6.68 13.53 -8.97
CA GLU A 50 -6.01 13.80 -10.25
C GLU A 50 -4.49 13.83 -10.07
N GLU A 51 -4.00 14.58 -9.09
CA GLU A 51 -2.56 14.67 -8.83
C GLU A 51 -1.97 13.32 -8.36
N ALA A 52 -2.67 12.59 -7.48
CA ALA A 52 -2.21 11.28 -7.04
C ALA A 52 -2.13 10.27 -8.20
N LYS A 53 -3.06 10.36 -9.16
CA LYS A 53 -3.07 9.52 -10.37
C LYS A 53 -1.86 9.82 -11.25
N GLU A 54 -1.51 11.09 -11.46
CA GLU A 54 -0.31 11.48 -12.21
C GLU A 54 0.97 10.93 -11.57
N LEU A 55 0.99 10.85 -10.24
CA LEU A 55 2.10 10.31 -9.46
C LEU A 55 2.07 8.78 -9.29
N GLY A 56 1.04 8.09 -9.79
CA GLY A 56 0.89 6.64 -9.67
C GLY A 56 0.65 6.14 -8.24
N ILE A 57 0.11 6.98 -7.35
CA ILE A 57 -0.16 6.66 -5.95
C ILE A 57 -1.64 6.87 -5.58
N GLY A 58 -2.06 6.32 -4.44
CA GLY A 58 -3.41 6.56 -3.93
C GLY A 58 -3.59 7.99 -3.37
N PRO A 59 -4.80 8.57 -3.45
CA PRO A 59 -5.07 9.93 -2.95
C PRO A 59 -4.81 10.07 -1.44
N THR A 60 -5.07 9.02 -0.65
CA THR A 60 -4.76 9.01 0.79
C THR A 60 -3.25 8.92 1.06
N THR A 61 -2.49 8.26 0.18
CA THR A 61 -1.02 8.23 0.24
C THR A 61 -0.44 9.60 -0.03
N LEU A 62 -0.92 10.30 -1.06
CA LEU A 62 -0.51 11.67 -1.38
C LEU A 62 -0.82 12.62 -0.21
N ALA A 63 -2.05 12.58 0.31
CA ALA A 63 -2.44 13.38 1.47
C ALA A 63 -1.52 13.14 2.69
N ARG A 64 -1.18 11.88 2.96
CA ARG A 64 -0.24 11.52 4.03
C ARG A 64 1.16 12.10 3.78
N MET A 65 1.65 12.04 2.54
CA MET A 65 2.97 12.57 2.18
C MET A 65 3.04 14.07 2.45
N TRP A 66 2.05 14.84 1.99
CA TRP A 66 1.98 16.28 2.24
C TRP A 66 1.92 16.62 3.73
N ILE A 67 1.12 15.88 4.53
CA ILE A 67 1.06 16.09 5.98
C ILE A 67 2.46 15.93 6.60
N LEU A 68 3.16 14.84 6.27
CA LEU A 68 4.48 14.54 6.83
C LEU A 68 5.55 15.51 6.35
N GLU A 69 5.51 15.93 5.09
CA GLU A 69 6.38 16.95 4.53
C GLU A 69 6.19 18.30 5.24
N ARG A 70 4.93 18.70 5.46
CA ARG A 70 4.60 19.94 6.17
C ARG A 70 5.06 19.92 7.62
N LEU A 71 5.01 18.76 8.29
CA LEU A 71 5.56 18.61 9.63
C LEU A 71 7.09 18.73 9.64
N ARG A 72 7.79 18.06 8.72
CA ARG A 72 9.25 18.12 8.60
C ARG A 72 9.78 19.53 8.35
N SER A 73 9.11 20.28 7.48
CA SER A 73 9.48 21.67 7.18
C SER A 73 9.34 22.62 8.38
N ARG A 74 8.49 22.30 9.36
CA ARG A 74 8.30 23.12 10.58
C ARG A 74 9.32 22.81 11.68
N VAL A 75 9.91 21.61 11.68
CA VAL A 75 10.85 21.16 12.73
C VAL A 75 12.29 21.62 12.47
N LYS A 76 12.61 22.10 11.26
CA LYS A 76 13.87 22.80 10.99
C LYS A 76 13.83 24.20 11.62
N VAL A 77 14.15 24.27 12.91
CA VAL A 77 14.59 25.47 13.65
C VAL A 77 16.06 25.30 13.96
#